data_AF-A0A0A2DTN9-F1
#
_entry.id   AF-A0A0A2DTN9-F1
#
_cell.length_a   1.000
_cell.length_b   1.000
_cell.length_c   1.000
_cell.angle_alpha   90.00
_cell.angle_beta   90.00
_cell.angle_gamma   90.00
#
_symmetry.space_group_name_H-M   'P 1'
#
loop_
_entity.id
_entity.type
_entity.pdbx_description
1 polymer ?
#
loop_
_entity_poly.entity_id
_entity_poly.type
_entity_poly.pdbx_seq_one_letter_code
_entity_poly.pdbx_strand_id
1 'polypeptide(L)'
;MNMIKESGTIDLNLLIRHFPWKELCRDYGFAIPYPEVMMTSDRAHALYTQISGLLLPLAWELDNEVRYRLEAHPMQSEAELLFVEVELKVLDEAWEVIGFPRSTVERYLSLAAYAHLSGELWAERKRRYFGLDEGSWLVSPAL
;
A
#
# COMPACT_ATOMS: atom_id res chain seq x y z
N MET A 1 -28.62 2.03 2.42
CA MET A 1 -27.75 2.17 1.24
C MET A 1 -26.60 3.07 1.68
N ASN A 2 -25.39 2.53 1.84
CA ASN A 2 -24.26 3.36 2.25
C ASN A 2 -23.91 4.32 1.11
N MET A 3 -23.67 5.58 1.45
CA MET A 3 -23.36 6.61 0.47
C MET A 3 -21.85 6.56 0.17
N ILE A 4 -21.52 6.32 -1.09
CA ILE A 4 -20.14 6.40 -1.59
C ILE A 4 -19.71 7.87 -1.49
N LYS A 5 -18.60 8.11 -0.80
CA LYS A 5 -18.03 9.45 -0.65
C LYS A 5 -16.99 9.73 -1.73
N GLU A 6 -16.18 8.74 -2.05
CA GLU A 6 -15.06 8.85 -2.98
C GLU A 6 -14.73 7.48 -3.58
N SER A 7 -14.20 7.48 -4.80
CA SER A 7 -13.69 6.29 -5.46
C SER A 7 -12.61 6.68 -6.46
N GLY A 8 -11.63 5.81 -6.65
CA GLY A 8 -10.56 6.06 -7.60
C GLY A 8 -9.72 4.82 -7.87
N THR A 9 -8.64 5.03 -8.60
CA THR A 9 -7.62 4.01 -8.88
C THR A 9 -6.25 4.48 -8.39
N ILE A 10 -5.41 3.52 -8.02
CA ILE A 10 -4.03 3.77 -7.60
C ILE A 10 -3.13 2.96 -8.53
N ASP A 11 -2.18 3.65 -9.16
CA ASP A 11 -1.13 3.03 -9.96
C ASP A 11 -0.31 2.07 -9.08
N LEU A 12 -0.13 0.84 -9.55
CA LEU A 12 0.66 -0.16 -8.85
C LEU A 12 2.11 0.30 -8.56
N ASN A 13 2.69 1.16 -9.40
CA ASN A 13 4.01 1.78 -9.18
C ASN A 13 4.07 2.59 -7.87
N LEU A 14 2.99 3.27 -7.52
CA LEU A 14 2.89 4.01 -6.26
C LEU A 14 2.81 3.02 -5.09
N LEU A 15 2.03 1.95 -5.24
CA LEU A 15 1.85 0.94 -4.20
C LEU A 15 3.12 0.15 -3.89
N ILE A 16 3.98 -0.11 -4.89
CA ILE A 16 5.28 -0.76 -4.66
C ILE A 16 6.11 -0.01 -3.61
N ARG A 17 6.06 1.32 -3.60
CA ARG A 17 6.78 2.16 -2.63
C ARG A 17 6.21 2.07 -1.22
N HIS A 18 4.91 1.78 -1.12
CA HIS A 18 4.18 1.60 0.13
C HIS A 18 4.05 0.13 0.54
N PHE A 19 4.74 -0.79 -0.15
CA PHE A 19 4.61 -2.21 0.13
C PHE A 19 5.03 -2.52 1.58
N PRO A 20 4.17 -3.20 2.36
CA PRO A 20 4.33 -3.35 3.81
C PRO A 20 5.34 -4.47 4.16
N TRP A 21 6.61 -4.27 3.81
CA TRP A 21 7.68 -5.25 4.01
C TRP A 21 7.86 -5.66 5.47
N LYS A 22 7.63 -4.74 6.41
CA LYS A 22 7.72 -5.00 7.85
C LYS A 22 6.65 -6.00 8.30
N GLU A 23 5.40 -5.77 7.91
CA GLU A 23 4.27 -6.63 8.20
C GLU A 23 4.48 -7.99 7.56
N LEU A 24 4.91 -8.03 6.31
CA LEU A 24 5.22 -9.28 5.63
C LEU A 24 6.29 -10.06 6.40
N CYS A 25 7.41 -9.45 6.74
CA CYS A 25 8.49 -10.15 7.44
C CYS A 25 8.04 -10.70 8.80
N ARG A 26 7.23 -9.92 9.53
CA ARG A 26 6.63 -10.36 10.80
C ARG A 26 5.70 -11.56 10.59
N ASP A 27 4.81 -11.50 9.61
CA ASP A 27 3.82 -12.55 9.36
C ASP A 27 4.47 -13.86 8.89
N TYR A 28 5.65 -13.77 8.26
CA TYR A 28 6.48 -14.92 7.86
C TYR A 28 7.42 -15.42 8.98
N GLY A 29 7.34 -14.84 10.18
CA GLY A 29 8.02 -15.32 11.37
C GLY A 29 9.52 -15.05 11.41
N PHE A 30 10.01 -14.05 10.67
CA PHE A 30 11.41 -13.65 10.79
C PHE A 30 11.67 -13.00 12.15
N ALA A 31 12.71 -13.47 12.84
CA ALA A 31 13.05 -13.00 14.19
C ALA A 31 13.64 -11.57 14.19
N ILE A 32 14.38 -11.23 13.13
CA ILE A 32 14.93 -9.89 12.92
C ILE A 32 13.88 -9.06 12.16
N PRO A 33 13.63 -7.80 12.55
CA PRO A 33 12.69 -6.93 11.84
C PRO A 33 13.22 -6.46 10.49
N TYR A 34 12.32 -5.94 9.65
CA TYR A 34 12.68 -5.16 8.46
C TYR A 34 13.16 -3.75 8.85
N PRO A 35 14.20 -3.19 8.19
CA PRO A 35 14.91 -3.73 7.02
C PRO A 35 16.08 -4.66 7.33
N GLU A 36 16.51 -4.79 8.58
CA GLU A 36 17.73 -5.50 8.97
C GLU A 36 17.73 -6.99 8.56
N VAL A 37 16.55 -7.61 8.55
CA VAL A 37 16.36 -9.00 8.09
C VAL A 37 16.82 -9.20 6.64
N MET A 38 16.72 -8.18 5.79
CA MET A 38 17.10 -8.26 4.38
C MET A 38 18.60 -8.42 4.17
N MET A 39 19.41 -8.00 5.15
CA MET A 39 20.88 -8.14 5.10
C MET A 39 21.38 -9.42 5.79
N THR A 40 20.51 -10.08 6.57
CA THR A 40 20.92 -11.15 7.49
C THR A 40 20.25 -12.50 7.19
N SER A 41 19.22 -12.52 6.33
CA SER A 41 18.52 -13.73 5.94
C SER A 41 18.40 -13.84 4.43
N ASP A 42 19.08 -14.82 3.84
CA ASP A 42 18.96 -15.15 2.41
C ASP A 42 17.51 -15.43 2.02
N ARG A 43 16.75 -16.06 2.92
CA ARG A 43 15.33 -16.35 2.71
C ARG A 43 14.50 -15.06 2.63
N ALA A 44 14.73 -14.09 3.51
CA ALA A 44 14.02 -12.80 3.45
C ALA A 44 14.40 -12.01 2.20
N HIS A 45 15.68 -12.00 1.84
CA HIS A 45 16.17 -11.34 0.63
C HIS A 45 15.61 -11.98 -0.65
N ALA A 46 15.58 -13.31 -0.72
CA ALA A 46 14.98 -14.03 -1.85
C ALA A 46 13.48 -13.70 -1.99
N LEU A 47 12.76 -13.66 -0.86
CA LEU A 47 11.36 -13.27 -0.82
C LEU A 47 11.15 -11.85 -1.36
N TYR A 48 11.96 -10.90 -0.90
CA TYR A 48 11.93 -9.52 -1.37
C TYR A 48 12.13 -9.46 -2.89
N THR A 49 13.19 -10.10 -3.38
CA THR A 49 13.53 -10.10 -4.81
C THR A 49 12.44 -10.75 -5.67
N GLN A 50 11.83 -11.84 -5.21
CA GLN A 50 10.72 -12.49 -5.92
C GLN A 50 9.49 -11.60 -6.02
N ILE A 51 9.08 -10.97 -4.91
CA ILE A 51 7.90 -10.10 -4.90
C ILE A 51 8.18 -8.82 -5.71
N SER A 52 9.35 -8.19 -5.55
CA SER A 52 9.71 -7.03 -6.35
C SER A 52 9.83 -7.36 -7.85
N GLY A 53 10.42 -8.51 -8.16
CA GLY A 53 10.55 -9.01 -9.54
C GLY A 53 9.21 -9.32 -10.20
N LEU A 54 8.15 -9.57 -9.43
CA LEU A 54 6.78 -9.68 -9.91
C LEU A 54 6.12 -8.32 -10.09
N LEU A 55 6.16 -7.49 -9.06
CA LEU A 55 5.37 -6.27 -9.01
C LEU A 55 5.85 -5.25 -10.05
N LEU A 56 7.16 -5.18 -10.31
CA LEU A 56 7.71 -4.22 -11.27
C LEU A 56 7.20 -4.47 -12.71
N PRO A 57 7.32 -5.69 -13.30
CA PRO A 57 6.70 -5.98 -14.60
C PRO A 57 5.19 -5.80 -14.59
N LEU A 58 4.48 -6.24 -13.54
CA LEU A 58 3.03 -6.06 -13.46
C LEU A 58 2.64 -4.57 -13.50
N ALA A 59 3.45 -3.69 -12.91
CA ALA A 59 3.20 -2.26 -12.90
C ALA A 59 3.59 -1.58 -14.22
N TRP A 60 4.68 -2.01 -14.87
CA TRP A 60 5.22 -1.35 -16.06
C TRP A 60 4.67 -1.86 -17.39
N GLU A 61 4.38 -3.16 -17.48
CA GLU A 61 4.02 -3.79 -18.76
C GLU A 61 2.51 -3.88 -18.97
N LEU A 62 1.74 -3.96 -17.89
CA LEU A 62 0.31 -4.25 -17.94
C LEU A 62 -0.59 -3.10 -17.47
N ASP A 63 0.02 -1.97 -17.04
CA ASP A 63 -0.68 -0.82 -16.43
C ASP A 63 -1.71 -1.31 -15.40
N ASN A 64 -1.23 -2.07 -14.43
CA ASN A 64 -2.08 -2.56 -13.34
C ASN A 64 -2.44 -1.44 -12.39
N GLU A 65 -3.70 -1.42 -11.99
CA GLU A 65 -4.25 -0.44 -11.06
C GLU A 65 -5.01 -1.15 -9.94
N VAL A 66 -5.00 -0.57 -8.75
CA VAL A 66 -5.84 -1.01 -7.64
C VAL A 66 -7.02 -0.05 -7.50
N ARG A 67 -8.23 -0.58 -7.51
CA ARG A 67 -9.45 0.23 -7.34
C ARG A 67 -9.74 0.39 -5.85
N TYR A 68 -10.23 1.56 -5.47
CA TYR A 68 -10.69 1.79 -4.11
C TYR A 68 -11.99 2.58 -4.06
N ARG A 69 -12.68 2.46 -2.94
CA ARG A 69 -13.90 3.19 -2.64
C ARG A 69 -13.99 3.49 -1.14
N LEU A 70 -14.31 4.74 -0.82
CA LEU A 70 -14.61 5.20 0.53
C LEU A 70 -16.11 5.34 0.69
N GLU A 71 -16.63 4.73 1.76
CA GLU A 71 -18.03 4.87 2.17
C GLU A 71 -18.13 5.52 3.55
N ALA A 72 -19.24 6.19 3.82
CA ALA A 72 -19.57 6.61 5.17
C ALA A 72 -19.74 5.39 6.09
N HIS A 73 -19.17 5.43 7.29
CA HIS A 73 -19.42 4.39 8.27
C HIS A 73 -20.88 4.48 8.77
N PRO A 74 -21.65 3.38 8.77
CA PRO A 74 -23.10 3.42 8.99
C PRO A 74 -23.50 3.88 10.40
N MET A 75 -22.61 3.75 11.38
CA MET A 75 -22.89 4.08 12.79
C MET A 75 -21.99 5.18 13.37
N GLN A 76 -21.06 5.74 12.58
CA GLN A 76 -20.09 6.72 13.06
C GLN A 76 -19.93 7.81 12.02
N SER A 77 -20.42 9.02 12.32
CA SER A 77 -20.48 10.13 11.36
C SER A 77 -19.10 10.58 10.85
N GLU A 78 -18.07 10.43 11.67
CA GLU A 78 -16.70 10.84 11.37
C GLU A 78 -15.81 9.71 10.82
N ALA A 79 -16.30 8.46 10.83
CA ALA A 79 -15.53 7.32 10.33
C ALA A 79 -15.94 6.97 8.89
N GLU A 80 -14.98 6.39 8.18
CA GLU A 80 -15.13 5.96 6.79
C GLU A 80 -14.67 4.52 6.66
N LEU A 81 -15.36 3.78 5.79
CA LEU A 81 -15.01 2.43 5.42
C LEU A 81 -14.25 2.48 4.09
N LEU A 82 -13.01 1.99 4.10
CA LEU A 82 -12.22 1.81 2.88
C LEU A 82 -12.41 0.40 2.34
N PHE A 83 -12.86 0.32 1.10
CA PHE A 83 -12.88 -0.90 0.31
C PHE A 83 -11.78 -0.82 -0.74
N VAL A 84 -10.92 -1.83 -0.79
CA VAL A 84 -9.85 -1.95 -1.77
C VAL A 84 -10.08 -3.22 -2.57
N GLU A 85 -10.16 -3.08 -3.89
CA GLU A 85 -10.27 -4.18 -4.84
C GLU A 85 -8.99 -4.24 -5.66
N VAL A 86 -8.26 -5.34 -5.50
CA VAL A 86 -7.02 -5.59 -6.22
C VAL A 86 -7.33 -6.60 -7.32
N GLU A 87 -7.38 -6.12 -8.56
CA GLU A 87 -7.54 -6.96 -9.75
C GLU A 87 -6.29 -6.78 -10.62
N LEU A 88 -5.37 -7.74 -10.52
CA LEU A 88 -4.17 -7.75 -11.34
C LEU A 88 -4.47 -8.43 -12.68
N LYS A 89 -4.22 -7.73 -13.79
CA LYS A 89 -3.94 -8.31 -15.11
C LYS A 89 -2.66 -9.12 -15.01
N VAL A 90 -2.66 -10.32 -15.57
CA VAL A 90 -1.64 -11.33 -15.30
C VAL A 90 -1.09 -11.91 -16.59
N LEU A 91 0.21 -12.20 -16.61
CA LEU A 91 0.82 -13.26 -17.42
C LEU A 91 0.88 -14.51 -16.55
N ASP A 92 0.11 -15.57 -16.88
CA ASP A 92 -0.07 -16.74 -15.98
C ASP A 92 1.26 -17.34 -15.52
N GLU A 93 2.25 -17.34 -16.43
CA GLU A 93 3.62 -17.79 -16.24
C GLU A 93 4.36 -17.06 -15.11
N ALA A 94 4.02 -15.79 -14.83
CA ALA A 94 4.68 -15.00 -13.80
C ALA A 94 4.39 -15.56 -12.40
N TRP A 95 3.19 -16.09 -12.15
CA TRP A 95 2.83 -16.63 -10.84
C TRP A 95 3.31 -18.07 -10.62
N GLU A 96 3.50 -18.85 -11.69
CA GLU A 96 4.02 -20.22 -11.59
C GLU A 96 5.47 -20.27 -11.10
N VAL A 97 6.25 -19.21 -11.37
CA VAL A 97 7.65 -19.10 -10.95
C VAL A 97 7.78 -18.57 -9.52
N ILE A 98 6.74 -17.96 -8.98
CA ILE A 98 6.77 -17.28 -7.69
C ILE A 98 6.17 -18.20 -6.63
N GLY A 99 6.96 -18.53 -5.62
CA GLY A 99 6.54 -19.36 -4.49
C GLY A 99 5.51 -18.71 -3.54
N PHE A 100 4.76 -17.70 -4.00
CA PHE A 100 3.77 -16.97 -3.22
C PHE A 100 2.37 -17.17 -3.78
N PRO A 101 1.39 -17.49 -2.93
CA PRO A 101 0.00 -17.45 -3.34
C PRO A 101 -0.37 -16.04 -3.81
N ARG A 102 -1.05 -15.94 -4.96
CA ARG A 102 -1.56 -14.67 -5.51
C ARG A 102 -2.32 -13.84 -4.48
N SER A 103 -3.19 -14.50 -3.71
CA SER A 103 -3.97 -13.88 -2.63
C SER A 103 -3.12 -13.23 -1.54
N THR A 104 -1.89 -13.70 -1.32
CA THR A 104 -0.97 -13.09 -0.36
C THR A 104 -0.46 -11.75 -0.87
N VAL A 105 -0.06 -11.69 -2.15
CA VAL A 105 0.40 -10.45 -2.78
C VAL A 105 -0.76 -9.44 -2.85
N GLU A 106 -1.95 -9.87 -3.27
CA GLU A 106 -3.14 -9.02 -3.30
C GLU A 106 -3.48 -8.45 -1.92
N ARG A 107 -3.41 -9.26 -0.87
CA ARG A 107 -3.60 -8.80 0.52
C ARG A 107 -2.60 -7.70 0.91
N TYR A 108 -1.32 -7.87 0.59
CA TYR A 108 -0.31 -6.85 0.91
C TYR A 108 -0.42 -5.61 0.03
N LEU A 109 -0.89 -5.74 -1.21
CA LEU A 109 -1.24 -4.58 -2.05
C LEU A 109 -2.44 -3.81 -1.49
N SER A 110 -3.44 -4.48 -0.92
CA SER A 110 -4.53 -3.80 -0.21
C SER A 110 -4.03 -3.02 1.01
N LEU A 111 -3.06 -3.57 1.74
CA LEU A 111 -2.42 -2.87 2.86
C LEU A 111 -1.56 -1.68 2.38
N ALA A 112 -0.86 -1.83 1.27
CA ALA A 112 -0.11 -0.74 0.64
C ALA A 112 -1.04 0.39 0.18
N ALA A 113 -2.18 0.05 -0.41
CA ALA A 113 -3.21 1.01 -0.83
C ALA A 113 -3.79 1.75 0.37
N TYR A 114 -4.08 1.05 1.47
CA TYR A 114 -4.47 1.69 2.73
C TYR A 114 -3.41 2.66 3.23
N ALA A 115 -2.13 2.26 3.26
CA ALA A 115 -1.03 3.11 3.70
C ALA A 115 -0.90 4.37 2.83
N HIS A 116 -0.94 4.22 1.50
CA HIS A 116 -0.89 5.32 0.55
C HIS A 116 -2.06 6.30 0.75
N LEU A 117 -3.30 5.80 0.71
CA LEU A 117 -4.50 6.63 0.87
C LEU A 117 -4.57 7.29 2.25
N SER A 118 -4.17 6.60 3.32
CA SER A 118 -4.15 7.20 4.66
C SER A 118 -3.16 8.36 4.74
N GLY A 119 -2.02 8.28 4.04
CA GLY A 119 -1.06 9.39 3.92
C GLY A 119 -1.62 10.55 3.10
N GLU A 120 -2.21 10.28 1.94
CA GLU A 120 -2.77 11.30 1.05
C GLU A 120 -3.99 11.99 1.66
N LEU A 121 -4.96 11.24 2.19
CA LEU A 121 -6.15 11.77 2.84
C LEU A 121 -5.77 12.58 4.08
N TRP A 122 -4.74 12.18 4.81
CA TRP A 122 -4.22 12.97 5.92
C TRP A 122 -3.57 14.28 5.43
N ALA A 123 -2.78 14.23 4.35
CA ALA A 123 -2.17 15.42 3.76
C ALA A 123 -3.23 16.39 3.18
N GLU A 124 -4.26 15.87 2.52
CA GLU A 124 -5.36 16.68 2.00
C GLU A 124 -6.23 17.26 3.11
N ARG A 125 -6.57 16.49 4.15
CA ARG A 125 -7.27 17.01 5.34
C ARG A 125 -6.43 18.06 6.05
N LYS A 126 -5.12 17.89 6.15
CA LYS A 126 -4.23 18.93 6.67
C LYS A 126 -4.29 20.22 5.85
N ARG A 127 -4.24 20.11 4.52
CA ARG A 127 -4.41 21.27 3.62
C ARG A 127 -5.77 21.94 3.81
N ARG A 128 -6.85 21.16 3.88
CA ARG A 128 -8.23 21.66 3.97
C ARG A 128 -8.58 22.27 5.34
N TYR A 129 -8.10 21.68 6.44
CA TYR A 129 -8.43 22.13 7.80
C TYR A 129 -7.41 23.09 8.41
N PHE A 130 -6.14 22.98 8.03
CA PHE A 130 -5.07 23.80 8.59
C PHE A 130 -4.45 24.78 7.58
N GLY A 131 -4.90 24.80 6.33
CA GLY A 131 -4.39 25.74 5.31
C GLY A 131 -2.90 25.59 5.02
N LEU A 132 -2.33 24.41 5.31
CA LEU A 132 -0.89 24.16 5.20
C LEU A 132 -0.53 23.81 3.76
N ASP A 133 -0.24 24.82 2.94
CA ASP A 133 0.56 24.62 1.73
C ASP A 133 1.97 24.19 2.13
N GLU A 134 2.54 23.22 1.38
CA GLU A 134 3.83 22.53 1.60
C GLU A 134 5.08 23.46 1.64
N GLY A 135 4.92 24.77 1.77
CA GLY A 135 6.00 25.74 1.89
C GLY A 135 6.13 26.45 3.25
N SER A 136 5.23 26.22 4.21
CA SER A 136 5.23 26.95 5.48
C SER A 136 5.72 26.12 6.66
N TRP A 137 7.02 25.77 6.63
CA TRP A 137 7.74 25.48 7.87
C TRP A 137 7.86 26.79 8.66
N LEU A 138 6.84 27.10 9.47
CA LEU A 138 7.05 27.96 10.61
C LEU A 138 7.90 27.18 11.61
N VAL A 139 9.20 27.34 11.45
CA VAL A 139 10.14 27.35 12.57
C VAL A 139 9.52 28.26 13.62
N SER A 140 9.08 27.70 14.74
CA SER A 140 9.01 28.47 15.96
C SER A 140 10.19 28.06 16.83
N PRO A 141 11.12 28.98 17.12
CA PRO A 141 12.21 28.72 18.02
C PRO A 141 11.69 28.67 19.47
N ALA A 142 12.22 27.69 20.22
CA ALA A 142 12.34 27.64 21.68
C ALA A 142 11.15 28.10 22.55
N LEU A 143 10.64 27.17 23.37
CA LEU A 143 10.64 27.32 24.83
C LEU A 143 11.05 25.99 25.47
#